data_AF-A0A934ANW6-F1
#
_entry.id   AF-A0A934ANW6-F1
#
_cell.length_a   1.000
_cell.length_b   1.000
_cell.length_c   1.000
_cell.angle_alpha   90.00
_cell.angle_beta   90.00
_cell.angle_gamma   90.00
#
_symmetry.space_group_name_H-M   'P 1'
#
loop_
_entity.id
_entity.type
_entity.pdbx_description
1 polymer ?
#
loop_
_entity_poly.entity_id
_entity_poly.type
_entity_poly.pdbx_seq_one_letter_code
_entity_poly.pdbx_strand_id
1 'polypeptide(L)'
;MSNITLEQVLLAGFQTSGEADKRTEQLRSSLGLSAKNRIARLAIGRSLAEASYPTGSLDGAGKAIKGDVLFGLNELPLWVGLLFTHLQKTDPRAELTLATLQDLVKRHWNRGISLLMEDWDEAGEEYHRFIEILVRRRANLPESGGVSPVASVSEDDSWEGSDRDPVPVLVNLGREVDTDAPFRWAVNGVGYSPHVAVMGQAGSGKTRTMLEMLMQVRKQSGAPIILLDLGKGDLANRQEFIQAIGARVLRVPEEPIPLDMFYGSDESDLTASDAIIGFRDSFAKVMQSKAGAVQLESMRDALRPLFARRKHIALEDIQQTLRDFYDDRNLRTDSVISTINDLTERVIFNPTMSPAKFFSQSWIITFANAHDTQKNLAAYLLLDALNTFLKRTPEAPQDAQGHRAIRAVLAVDEARHLLASRHKALSDNIRLHRSKGLMVALASQSPDDYDGAGDDYLENIGLPICFKTNAASNQVLQNMFRGKVSFASLPTGVFMTIKDSRPIKVKAFQGG
;
A
#
# COMPACT_ATOMS: atom_id res chain seq x y z
N MET A 1 -0.41 16.93 -44.18
CA MET A 1 -0.22 15.57 -43.64
C MET A 1 0.83 15.66 -42.53
N SER A 2 0.37 15.75 -41.28
CA SER A 2 1.20 15.88 -40.08
C SER A 2 1.82 14.53 -39.71
N ASN A 3 3.02 14.24 -40.21
CA ASN A 3 3.73 12.98 -39.98
C ASN A 3 4.72 13.09 -38.81
N ILE A 4 4.21 13.28 -37.59
CA ILE A 4 4.98 12.91 -36.39
C ILE A 4 4.43 11.59 -35.84
N THR A 5 5.29 10.61 -35.66
CA THR A 5 4.91 9.35 -35.01
C THR A 5 5.19 9.45 -33.51
N LEU A 6 4.39 8.74 -32.70
CA LEU A 6 4.65 8.67 -31.25
C LEU A 6 6.02 8.07 -30.93
N GLU A 7 6.51 7.15 -31.77
CA GLU A 7 7.85 6.58 -31.67
C GLU A 7 8.95 7.64 -31.82
N GLN A 8 8.81 8.57 -32.77
CA GLN A 8 9.72 9.71 -32.91
C GLN A 8 9.72 10.61 -31.67
N VAL A 9 8.56 10.78 -31.03
CA VAL A 9 8.44 11.57 -29.80
C VAL A 9 9.13 10.87 -28.63
N LEU A 10 8.97 9.55 -28.48
CA LEU A 10 9.62 8.77 -27.41
C LEU A 10 11.15 8.88 -27.45
N LEU A 11 11.72 8.85 -28.65
CA LEU A 11 13.17 8.89 -28.84
C LEU A 11 13.77 10.30 -28.79
N ALA A 12 12.94 11.35 -28.92
CA ALA A 12 13.39 12.74 -28.93
C ALA A 12 13.78 13.24 -27.54
N GLY A 13 14.70 14.21 -27.50
CA GLY A 13 15.07 14.94 -26.28
C GLY A 13 14.22 16.21 -26.10
N PHE A 14 13.78 16.44 -24.88
CA PHE A 14 13.01 17.61 -24.47
C PHE A 14 13.71 18.36 -23.36
N GLN A 15 13.80 19.68 -23.47
CA GLN A 15 14.54 20.52 -22.54
C GLN A 15 13.82 21.85 -22.30
N THR A 16 14.16 22.50 -21.19
CA THR A 16 13.69 23.85 -20.84
C THR A 16 14.86 24.85 -20.88
N SER A 17 14.66 26.08 -20.40
CA SER A 17 15.74 27.06 -20.30
C SER A 17 16.76 26.67 -19.23
N GLY A 18 17.97 27.20 -19.30
CA GLY A 18 19.01 26.91 -18.31
C GLY A 18 18.62 27.34 -16.88
N GLU A 19 17.86 28.42 -16.74
CA GLU A 19 17.36 28.89 -15.44
C GLU A 19 16.25 27.98 -14.88
N ALA A 20 15.27 27.64 -15.72
CA ALA A 20 14.20 26.72 -15.34
C ALA A 20 14.73 25.33 -14.97
N ASP A 21 15.82 24.89 -15.60
CA ASP A 21 16.50 23.64 -15.27
C ASP A 21 17.04 23.64 -13.84
N LYS A 22 17.68 24.75 -13.42
CA LYS A 22 18.21 24.93 -12.07
C LYS A 22 17.10 24.94 -11.03
N ARG A 23 16.01 25.68 -11.29
CA ARG A 23 14.83 25.71 -10.42
C ARG A 23 14.18 24.33 -10.31
N THR A 24 14.13 23.57 -11.41
CA THR A 24 13.62 22.19 -11.42
C THR A 24 14.44 21.31 -10.47
N GLU A 25 15.77 21.43 -10.50
CA GLU A 25 16.66 20.63 -9.65
C GLU A 25 16.60 21.04 -8.17
N GLN A 26 16.45 22.34 -7.91
CA GLN A 26 16.20 22.87 -6.57
C GLN A 26 14.91 22.29 -5.99
N LEU A 27 13.78 22.44 -6.69
CA LEU A 27 12.49 21.93 -6.22
C LEU A 27 12.49 20.40 -6.11
N ARG A 28 13.16 19.68 -7.02
CA ARG A 28 13.37 18.23 -6.91
C ARG A 28 14.01 17.85 -5.58
N SER A 29 15.04 18.59 -5.18
CA SER A 29 15.78 18.36 -3.95
C SER A 29 14.93 18.70 -2.73
N SER A 30 14.24 19.85 -2.73
CA SER A 30 13.34 20.27 -1.65
C SER A 30 12.18 19.28 -1.42
N LEU A 31 11.64 18.70 -2.49
CA LEU A 31 10.57 17.70 -2.42
C LEU A 31 11.05 16.25 -2.22
N GLY A 32 12.37 16.02 -2.09
CA GLY A 32 12.96 14.70 -1.86
C GLY A 32 12.72 13.69 -3.00
N LEU A 33 12.47 14.15 -4.23
CA LEU A 33 12.15 13.27 -5.36
C LEU A 33 13.41 12.75 -6.03
N SER A 34 13.50 11.44 -6.26
CA SER A 34 14.69 10.83 -6.88
C SER A 34 14.87 11.16 -8.38
N ALA A 35 13.81 11.58 -9.08
CA ALA A 35 13.82 11.73 -10.53
C ALA A 35 13.29 13.09 -11.01
N LYS A 36 14.07 13.75 -11.85
CA LYS A 36 13.80 15.10 -12.40
C LYS A 36 12.56 15.17 -13.31
N ASN A 37 12.28 14.09 -14.05
CA ASN A 37 11.12 14.02 -14.94
C ASN A 37 9.79 14.19 -14.20
N ARG A 38 9.71 13.82 -12.92
CA ARG A 38 8.50 14.03 -12.09
C ARG A 38 8.21 15.51 -11.87
N ILE A 39 9.22 16.31 -11.55
CA ILE A 39 9.08 17.77 -11.42
C ILE A 39 8.78 18.40 -12.79
N ALA A 40 9.43 17.94 -13.85
CA ALA A 40 9.17 18.43 -15.20
C ALA A 40 7.70 18.24 -15.61
N ARG A 41 7.11 17.07 -15.34
CA ARG A 41 5.67 16.82 -15.57
C ARG A 41 4.79 17.71 -14.71
N LEU A 42 5.12 17.87 -13.43
CA LEU A 42 4.36 18.74 -12.52
C LEU A 42 4.37 20.20 -13.02
N ALA A 43 5.53 20.68 -13.47
CA ALA A 43 5.67 22.02 -14.06
C ALA A 43 4.81 22.16 -15.31
N ILE A 44 4.92 21.23 -16.26
CA ILE A 44 4.12 21.26 -17.49
C ILE A 44 2.61 21.26 -17.16
N GLY A 45 2.17 20.40 -16.24
CA GLY A 45 0.78 20.34 -15.79
C GLY A 45 0.31 21.64 -15.12
N ARG A 46 1.10 22.18 -14.18
CA ARG A 46 0.81 23.46 -13.51
C ARG A 46 0.67 24.61 -14.51
N SER A 47 1.52 24.61 -15.54
CA SER A 47 1.46 25.58 -16.63
C SER A 47 0.23 25.40 -17.51
N LEU A 48 -0.20 24.17 -17.79
CA LEU A 48 -1.41 23.88 -18.57
C LEU A 48 -2.71 24.27 -17.85
N ALA A 49 -2.68 24.44 -16.53
CA ALA A 49 -3.81 24.94 -15.76
C ALA A 49 -4.07 26.45 -15.97
N GLU A 50 -3.07 27.20 -16.45
CA GLU A 50 -3.22 28.61 -16.78
C GLU A 50 -3.90 28.78 -18.14
N ALA A 51 -4.94 29.62 -18.20
CA ALA A 51 -5.70 29.85 -19.44
C ALA A 51 -4.87 30.55 -20.55
N SER A 52 -3.81 31.26 -20.16
CA SER A 52 -2.92 31.96 -21.10
C SER A 52 -1.87 31.02 -21.68
N TYR A 53 -1.40 31.30 -22.90
CA TYR A 53 -0.27 30.58 -23.49
C TYR A 53 1.08 31.17 -23.03
N PRO A 54 2.11 30.35 -22.71
CA PRO A 54 3.42 30.85 -22.30
C PRO A 54 4.19 31.51 -23.45
N THR A 55 4.34 32.83 -23.39
CA THR A 55 5.05 33.65 -24.39
C THR A 55 6.51 33.93 -23.99
N GLY A 56 7.28 34.55 -24.89
CA GLY A 56 8.68 34.95 -24.65
C GLY A 56 9.71 34.13 -25.45
N SER A 57 10.92 34.67 -25.59
CA SER A 57 12.07 33.95 -26.17
C SER A 57 12.80 33.21 -25.05
N LEU A 58 13.02 31.90 -25.24
CA LEU A 58 13.67 31.04 -24.26
C LEU A 58 14.91 30.40 -24.89
N ASP A 59 16.00 30.37 -24.13
CA ASP A 59 17.13 29.53 -24.49
C ASP A 59 16.78 28.02 -24.40
N GLY A 60 17.64 27.19 -24.98
CA GLY A 60 17.58 25.74 -24.88
C GLY A 60 18.78 25.18 -24.10
N ALA A 61 19.16 25.82 -22.99
CA ALA A 61 20.35 25.45 -22.22
C ALA A 61 20.08 24.45 -21.08
N GLY A 62 18.81 24.05 -20.86
CA GLY A 62 18.46 23.04 -19.87
C GLY A 62 18.90 21.62 -20.27
N LYS A 63 19.04 20.72 -19.30
CA LYS A 63 19.43 19.32 -19.58
C LYS A 63 18.25 18.55 -20.17
N ALA A 64 18.44 18.00 -21.37
CA ALA A 64 17.42 17.23 -22.06
C ALA A 64 17.02 15.93 -21.35
N ILE A 65 15.73 15.63 -21.37
CA ILE A 65 15.11 14.38 -20.94
C ILE A 65 14.50 13.70 -22.17
N LYS A 66 14.74 12.40 -22.36
CA LYS A 66 14.12 11.65 -23.47
C LYS A 66 12.61 11.53 -23.29
N GLY A 67 11.86 11.49 -24.38
CA GLY A 67 10.39 11.47 -24.37
C GLY A 67 9.79 10.27 -23.63
N ASP A 68 10.39 9.09 -23.75
CA ASP A 68 9.99 7.89 -22.99
C ASP A 68 10.09 8.09 -21.47
N VAL A 69 11.14 8.74 -21.00
CA VAL A 69 11.33 9.08 -19.58
C VAL A 69 10.44 10.27 -19.17
N LEU A 70 10.35 11.30 -20.01
CA LEU A 70 9.61 12.52 -19.70
C LEU A 70 8.11 12.27 -19.67
N PHE A 71 7.54 11.53 -20.61
CA PHE A 71 6.09 11.34 -20.73
C PHE A 71 5.62 9.96 -20.31
N GLY A 72 6.46 8.93 -20.36
CA GLY A 72 6.06 7.56 -20.09
C GLY A 72 5.36 6.94 -21.30
N LEU A 73 5.56 5.64 -21.52
CA LEU A 73 5.06 4.93 -22.71
C LEU A 73 3.54 4.97 -22.82
N ASN A 74 2.82 4.82 -21.70
CA ASN A 74 1.36 4.72 -21.69
C ASN A 74 0.66 6.10 -21.73
N GLU A 75 1.31 7.14 -21.23
CA GLU A 75 0.71 8.47 -21.03
C GLU A 75 1.09 9.46 -22.14
N LEU A 76 2.03 9.08 -23.03
CA LEU A 76 2.51 9.94 -24.11
C LEU A 76 1.38 10.53 -24.98
N PRO A 77 0.38 9.75 -25.47
CA PRO A 77 -0.68 10.32 -26.30
C PRO A 77 -1.46 11.43 -25.58
N LEU A 78 -1.65 11.29 -24.26
CA LEU A 78 -2.34 12.27 -23.43
C LEU A 78 -1.54 13.57 -23.31
N TRP A 79 -0.24 13.48 -23.01
CA TRP A 79 0.63 14.66 -22.91
C TRP A 79 0.71 15.45 -24.22
N VAL A 80 0.92 14.74 -25.33
CA VAL A 80 0.94 15.36 -26.67
C VAL A 80 -0.40 16.00 -26.98
N GLY A 81 -1.51 15.31 -26.71
CA GLY A 81 -2.86 15.82 -26.90
C GLY A 81 -3.14 17.10 -26.10
N LEU A 82 -2.80 17.13 -24.80
CA LEU A 82 -3.02 18.29 -23.93
C LEU A 82 -2.20 19.51 -24.37
N LEU A 83 -0.90 19.32 -24.60
CA LEU A 83 0.00 20.40 -25.03
C LEU A 83 -0.45 20.99 -26.38
N PHE A 84 -0.80 20.14 -27.34
CA PHE A 84 -1.19 20.59 -28.66
C PHE A 84 -2.58 21.22 -28.67
N THR A 85 -3.54 20.69 -27.92
CA THR A 85 -4.86 21.30 -27.76
C THR A 85 -4.73 22.70 -27.13
N HIS A 86 -3.82 22.87 -26.16
CA HIS A 86 -3.56 24.16 -25.56
C HIS A 86 -2.98 25.17 -26.56
N LEU A 87 -2.07 24.74 -27.45
CA LEU A 87 -1.59 25.57 -28.57
C LEU A 87 -2.71 25.95 -29.54
N GLN A 88 -3.54 24.99 -29.94
CA GLN A 88 -4.62 25.20 -30.91
C GLN A 88 -5.68 26.21 -30.44
N LYS A 89 -5.86 26.40 -29.12
CA LYS A 89 -6.70 27.48 -28.59
C LYS A 89 -6.18 28.87 -28.95
N THR A 90 -4.87 29.02 -29.14
CA THR A 90 -4.22 30.29 -29.49
C THR A 90 -3.87 30.41 -30.97
N ASP A 91 -3.49 29.31 -31.62
CA ASP A 91 -3.23 29.24 -33.05
C ASP A 91 -3.94 28.02 -33.66
N PRO A 92 -5.18 28.18 -34.14
CA PRO A 92 -5.95 27.07 -34.73
C PRO A 92 -5.33 26.47 -35.99
N ARG A 93 -4.36 27.14 -36.62
CA ARG A 93 -3.67 26.67 -37.83
C ARG A 93 -2.33 26.00 -37.52
N ALA A 94 -1.94 25.92 -36.25
CA ALA A 94 -0.70 25.29 -35.85
C ALA A 94 -0.66 23.81 -36.29
N GLU A 95 0.48 23.38 -36.80
CA GLU A 95 0.73 21.99 -37.15
C GLU A 95 1.54 21.27 -36.06
N LEU A 96 1.13 20.03 -35.75
CA LEU A 96 1.86 19.19 -34.80
C LEU A 96 3.09 18.59 -35.49
N THR A 97 4.23 19.24 -35.26
CA THR A 97 5.56 18.74 -35.65
C THR A 97 6.41 18.48 -34.42
N LEU A 98 7.53 17.76 -34.56
CA LEU A 98 8.43 17.49 -33.43
C LEU A 98 9.02 18.79 -32.88
N ALA A 99 9.38 19.73 -33.76
CA ALA A 99 9.88 21.04 -33.38
C ALA A 99 8.82 21.85 -32.62
N THR A 100 7.57 21.83 -33.08
CA THR A 100 6.45 22.47 -32.37
C THR A 100 6.27 21.87 -30.97
N LEU A 101 6.29 20.54 -30.86
CA LEU A 101 6.13 19.85 -29.57
C LEU A 101 7.30 20.13 -28.61
N GLN A 102 8.54 20.14 -29.10
CA GLN A 102 9.70 20.48 -28.29
C GLN A 102 9.63 21.92 -27.78
N ASP A 103 9.16 22.86 -28.61
CA ASP A 103 8.96 24.25 -28.19
C ASP A 103 7.84 24.38 -27.16
N LEU A 104 6.73 23.65 -27.33
CA LEU A 104 5.63 23.59 -26.37
C LEU A 104 6.12 23.12 -24.99
N VAL A 105 6.85 22.01 -24.96
CA VAL A 105 7.37 21.45 -23.71
C VAL A 105 8.32 22.43 -23.04
N LYS A 106 9.25 23.03 -23.80
CA LYS A 106 10.20 24.01 -23.30
C LYS A 106 9.50 25.18 -22.60
N ARG A 107 8.49 25.77 -23.26
CA ARG A 107 7.73 26.92 -22.75
C ARG A 107 6.87 26.57 -21.55
N HIS A 108 6.12 25.46 -21.64
CA HIS A 108 5.24 25.03 -20.57
C HIS A 108 6.03 24.65 -19.32
N TRP A 109 7.12 23.91 -19.47
CA TRP A 109 8.02 23.60 -18.37
C TRP A 109 8.61 24.87 -17.75
N ASN A 110 9.13 25.81 -18.56
CA ASN A 110 9.74 27.04 -18.05
C ASN A 110 8.78 27.88 -17.20
N ARG A 111 7.58 28.13 -17.72
CA ARG A 111 6.55 28.85 -16.95
C ARG A 111 6.12 28.05 -15.72
N GLY A 112 5.88 26.77 -15.93
CA GLY A 112 5.39 25.86 -14.90
C GLY A 112 6.27 25.79 -13.67
N ILE A 113 7.58 25.67 -13.86
CA ILE A 113 8.49 25.60 -12.71
C ILE A 113 8.56 26.94 -11.97
N SER A 114 8.40 28.06 -12.67
CA SER A 114 8.35 29.36 -12.01
C SER A 114 7.10 29.48 -11.13
N LEU A 115 5.93 29.07 -11.63
CA LEU A 115 4.70 29.02 -10.85
C LEU A 115 4.80 28.06 -9.66
N LEU A 116 5.45 26.91 -9.83
CA LEU A 116 5.67 25.97 -8.72
C LEU A 116 6.63 26.52 -7.66
N MET A 117 7.64 27.31 -8.04
CA MET A 117 8.50 27.97 -7.06
C MET A 117 7.74 29.05 -6.29
N GLU A 118 6.86 29.81 -6.96
CA GLU A 118 5.96 30.75 -6.28
C GLU A 118 5.00 30.04 -5.32
N ASP A 119 4.40 28.93 -5.74
CA ASP A 119 3.54 28.10 -4.89
C ASP A 119 4.33 27.50 -3.71
N TRP A 120 5.61 27.17 -3.89
CA TRP A 120 6.52 26.67 -2.85
C TRP A 120 6.89 27.75 -1.83
N ASP A 121 7.17 28.97 -2.30
CA ASP A 121 7.45 30.12 -1.46
C ASP A 121 6.19 30.54 -0.67
N GLU A 122 5.00 30.52 -1.30
CA GLU A 122 3.71 30.76 -0.63
C GLU A 122 3.43 29.73 0.47
N ALA A 123 3.89 28.49 0.27
CA ALA A 123 3.80 27.43 1.26
C ALA A 123 4.77 27.59 2.44
N GLY A 124 5.65 28.60 2.42
CA GLY A 124 6.69 28.76 3.44
C GLY A 124 7.72 27.63 3.41
N GLU A 125 7.95 27.04 2.22
CA GLU A 125 8.79 25.87 2.03
C GLU A 125 8.36 24.62 2.83
N GLU A 126 7.09 24.56 3.23
CA GLU A 126 6.50 23.39 3.87
C GLU A 126 5.80 22.49 2.85
N TYR A 127 6.24 21.22 2.80
CA TYR A 127 5.72 20.22 1.85
C TYR A 127 4.20 20.07 1.88
N HIS A 128 3.60 19.91 3.06
CA HIS A 128 2.16 19.68 3.18
C HIS A 128 1.34 20.87 2.69
N ARG A 129 1.77 22.08 3.04
CA ARG A 129 1.11 23.32 2.61
C ARG A 129 1.26 23.54 1.11
N PHE A 130 2.41 23.17 0.54
CA PHE A 130 2.62 23.19 -0.91
C PHE A 130 1.67 22.25 -1.64
N ILE A 131 1.52 21.00 -1.17
CA ILE A 131 0.55 20.05 -1.75
C ILE A 131 -0.89 20.57 -1.60
N GLU A 132 -1.24 21.17 -0.46
CA GLU A 132 -2.56 21.76 -0.26
C GLU A 132 -2.85 22.89 -1.27
N ILE A 133 -1.89 23.79 -1.50
CA ILE A 133 -2.01 24.87 -2.48
C ILE A 133 -2.25 24.29 -3.88
N LEU A 134 -1.46 23.28 -4.28
CA LEU A 134 -1.60 22.66 -5.59
C LEU A 134 -2.97 21.99 -5.78
N VAL A 135 -3.41 21.20 -4.80
CA VAL A 135 -4.67 20.43 -4.90
C VAL A 135 -5.90 21.33 -4.80
N ARG A 136 -5.93 22.24 -3.82
CA ARG A 136 -7.15 23.00 -3.50
C ARG A 136 -7.28 24.30 -4.29
N ARG A 137 -6.17 24.97 -4.59
CA ARG A 137 -6.18 26.32 -5.16
C ARG A 137 -5.78 26.36 -6.63
N ARG A 138 -4.98 25.41 -7.12
CA ARG A 138 -4.42 25.45 -8.49
C ARG A 138 -5.02 24.42 -9.43
N ALA A 139 -5.48 23.28 -8.92
CA ALA A 139 -6.00 22.23 -9.78
C ALA A 139 -7.38 22.55 -10.39
N ASN A 140 -8.05 23.66 -10.02
CA ASN A 140 -9.40 24.04 -10.47
C ASN A 140 -10.33 22.83 -10.62
N LEU A 141 -10.19 21.89 -9.69
CA LEU A 141 -11.03 20.70 -9.64
C LEU A 141 -12.44 21.24 -9.39
N PRO A 142 -13.40 20.97 -10.29
CA PRO A 142 -14.75 21.47 -10.13
C PRO A 142 -15.24 21.12 -8.72
N GLU A 143 -15.72 22.11 -7.97
CA GLU A 143 -16.42 21.88 -6.69
C GLU A 143 -17.62 20.93 -6.87
N SER A 144 -18.03 20.72 -8.12
CA SER A 144 -19.05 19.79 -8.59
C SER A 144 -18.54 18.97 -9.78
N GLY A 145 -17.47 18.21 -9.55
CA GLY A 145 -17.10 17.06 -10.38
C GLY A 145 -16.84 15.85 -9.49
N GLY A 146 -17.88 15.40 -8.78
CA GLY A 146 -18.04 14.01 -8.38
C GLY A 146 -16.87 13.33 -7.65
N VAL A 147 -16.08 14.05 -6.86
CA VAL A 147 -15.84 13.51 -5.52
C VAL A 147 -17.08 13.95 -4.79
N SER A 148 -18.05 13.04 -4.62
CA SER A 148 -19.18 13.30 -3.73
C SER A 148 -18.62 13.99 -2.48
N PRO A 149 -19.10 15.19 -2.12
CA PRO A 149 -18.81 15.72 -0.81
C PRO A 149 -19.27 14.62 0.12
N VAL A 150 -18.29 14.06 0.87
CA VAL A 150 -18.43 13.06 1.91
C VAL A 150 -19.89 12.65 1.98
N ALA A 151 -20.27 11.63 1.18
CA ALA A 151 -21.62 11.10 1.20
C ALA A 151 -21.98 11.06 2.67
N SER A 152 -22.96 11.86 3.08
CA SER A 152 -23.30 12.17 4.47
C SER A 152 -22.86 10.97 5.29
N VAL A 153 -21.73 11.08 6.01
CA VAL A 153 -21.13 9.92 6.69
C VAL A 153 -22.31 9.36 7.47
N SER A 154 -22.88 8.25 7.01
CA SER A 154 -23.81 7.53 7.86
C SER A 154 -23.00 7.33 9.13
N GLU A 155 -23.54 7.60 10.30
CA GLU A 155 -22.78 7.53 11.56
C GLU A 155 -21.99 6.21 11.73
N ASP A 156 -22.30 5.18 10.94
CA ASP A 156 -21.55 3.93 10.72
C ASP A 156 -20.20 4.01 9.92
N ASP A 157 -19.83 5.12 9.26
CA ASP A 157 -18.63 5.24 8.40
C ASP A 157 -17.51 6.13 8.98
N SER A 158 -17.71 6.71 10.16
CA SER A 158 -16.63 7.37 10.91
C SER A 158 -15.74 6.32 11.56
N TRP A 159 -14.53 6.16 11.02
CA TRP A 159 -13.55 5.26 11.61
C TRP A 159 -13.02 5.85 12.93
N GLU A 160 -13.32 5.24 14.08
CA GLU A 160 -12.77 5.66 15.39
C GLU A 160 -11.24 5.76 15.42
N GLY A 161 -10.54 5.13 14.46
CA GLY A 161 -9.10 5.31 14.27
C GLY A 161 -8.72 6.75 13.89
N SER A 162 -9.59 7.55 13.29
CA SER A 162 -9.30 8.93 12.85
C SER A 162 -8.89 9.84 14.00
N ASP A 163 -9.48 9.65 15.17
CA ASP A 163 -9.37 10.55 16.33
C ASP A 163 -8.36 10.03 17.37
N ARG A 164 -7.51 9.08 16.99
CA ARG A 164 -6.48 8.53 17.87
C ARG A 164 -5.43 9.59 18.18
N ASP A 165 -5.22 9.83 19.47
CA ASP A 165 -4.19 10.75 19.93
C ASP A 165 -2.80 10.25 19.50
N PRO A 166 -1.98 11.13 18.90
CA PRO A 166 -0.58 10.82 18.68
C PRO A 166 0.14 10.82 20.03
N VAL A 167 0.41 9.62 20.55
CA VAL A 167 1.19 9.42 21.77
C VAL A 167 2.44 8.59 21.48
N PRO A 168 3.57 8.85 22.16
CA PRO A 168 4.75 8.00 22.01
C PRO A 168 4.45 6.59 22.50
N VAL A 169 4.64 5.59 21.63
CA VAL A 169 4.46 4.18 21.96
C VAL A 169 5.82 3.52 22.11
N LEU A 170 6.13 3.07 23.33
CA LEU A 170 7.37 2.39 23.67
C LEU A 170 7.07 0.96 24.11
N VAL A 171 7.64 -0.02 23.42
CA VAL A 171 7.53 -1.43 23.80
C VAL A 171 8.83 -1.88 24.46
N ASN A 172 8.74 -2.43 25.66
CA ASN A 172 9.82 -3.19 26.27
C ASN A 172 9.77 -4.59 25.67
N LEU A 173 10.89 -5.16 25.22
CA LEU A 173 10.92 -6.54 24.67
C LEU A 173 11.83 -7.49 25.45
N GLY A 174 12.36 -7.05 26.59
CA GLY A 174 13.24 -7.83 27.44
C GLY A 174 14.47 -7.06 27.91
N ARG A 175 15.58 -7.76 28.11
CA ARG A 175 16.85 -7.18 28.57
C ARG A 175 18.00 -7.49 27.63
N GLU A 176 18.84 -6.51 27.39
CA GLU A 176 20.09 -6.69 26.63
C GLU A 176 20.98 -7.72 27.34
N VAL A 177 21.53 -8.67 26.58
CA VAL A 177 22.35 -9.75 27.16
C VAL A 177 23.65 -9.22 27.76
N ASP A 178 24.25 -8.21 27.13
CA ASP A 178 25.57 -7.72 27.50
C ASP A 178 25.54 -6.71 28.67
N THR A 179 24.46 -5.94 28.80
CA THR A 179 24.35 -4.84 29.77
C THR A 179 23.28 -5.06 30.84
N ASP A 180 22.41 -6.06 30.68
CA ASP A 180 21.19 -6.29 31.45
C ASP A 180 20.20 -5.10 31.47
N ALA A 181 20.43 -4.09 30.62
CA ALA A 181 19.54 -2.94 30.50
C ALA A 181 18.23 -3.33 29.79
N PRO A 182 17.07 -2.72 30.14
CA PRO A 182 15.83 -2.95 29.42
C PRO A 182 15.95 -2.54 27.95
N PHE A 183 15.62 -3.45 27.02
CA PHE A 183 15.52 -3.12 25.61
C PHE A 183 14.13 -2.54 25.33
N ARG A 184 14.08 -1.23 25.07
CA ARG A 184 12.86 -0.50 24.69
C ARG A 184 12.96 -0.03 23.25
N TRP A 185 11.91 -0.27 22.47
CA TRP A 185 11.80 0.18 21.09
C TRP A 185 10.66 1.19 20.93
N ALA A 186 10.94 2.30 20.25
CA ALA A 186 9.94 3.31 19.91
C ALA A 186 9.23 2.92 18.61
N VAL A 187 7.93 2.63 18.70
CA VAL A 187 7.15 2.09 17.58
C VAL A 187 6.87 3.18 16.54
N ASN A 188 6.54 4.39 16.99
CA ASN A 188 6.05 5.49 16.14
C ASN A 188 6.92 6.74 16.19
N GLY A 189 8.23 6.60 16.47
CA GLY A 189 9.20 7.70 16.46
C GLY A 189 9.43 8.31 15.08
N VAL A 190 9.88 9.57 15.05
CA VAL A 190 10.22 10.30 13.81
C VAL A 190 11.27 9.54 13.01
N GLY A 191 11.00 9.30 11.72
CA GLY A 191 11.92 8.57 10.84
C GLY A 191 11.89 7.04 10.98
N TYR A 192 11.25 6.48 12.01
CA TYR A 192 11.18 5.03 12.24
C TYR A 192 9.94 4.38 11.63
N SER A 193 10.13 3.28 10.92
CA SER A 193 9.00 2.45 10.47
C SER A 193 8.39 1.68 11.65
N PRO A 194 7.05 1.60 11.77
CA PRO A 194 6.39 0.84 12.83
C PRO A 194 6.34 -0.66 12.53
N HIS A 195 6.77 -1.11 11.34
CA HIS A 195 6.60 -2.50 10.92
C HIS A 195 7.64 -3.43 11.57
N VAL A 196 7.20 -4.64 11.92
CA VAL A 196 7.98 -5.61 12.70
C VAL A 196 8.04 -6.94 11.94
N ALA A 197 9.23 -7.52 11.88
CA ALA A 197 9.45 -8.88 11.39
C ALA A 197 9.99 -9.76 12.53
N VAL A 198 9.30 -10.86 12.83
CA VAL A 198 9.68 -11.81 13.87
C VAL A 198 9.97 -13.17 13.22
N MET A 199 11.18 -13.67 13.37
CA MET A 199 11.62 -14.90 12.71
C MET A 199 12.39 -15.83 13.65
N GLY A 200 12.47 -17.11 13.28
CA GLY A 200 13.11 -18.15 14.09
C GLY A 200 12.35 -19.47 14.12
N GLN A 201 13.00 -20.55 14.53
CA GLN A 201 12.39 -21.89 14.51
C GLN A 201 11.18 -22.03 15.46
N ALA A 202 10.42 -23.12 15.32
CA ALA A 202 9.34 -23.46 16.25
C ALA A 202 9.84 -23.53 17.71
N GLY A 203 9.02 -23.08 18.66
CA GLY A 203 9.35 -23.09 20.09
C GLY A 203 10.41 -22.08 20.55
N SER A 204 10.88 -21.18 19.68
CA SER A 204 11.96 -20.24 20.02
C SER A 204 11.54 -19.02 20.85
N GLY A 205 10.25 -18.69 20.86
CA GLY A 205 9.68 -17.54 21.58
C GLY A 205 8.98 -16.49 20.70
N LYS A 206 9.05 -16.62 19.36
CA LYS A 206 8.46 -15.65 18.39
C LYS A 206 7.06 -15.17 18.74
N THR A 207 6.11 -16.10 18.76
CA THR A 207 4.70 -15.82 18.96
C THR A 207 4.50 -15.11 20.28
N ARG A 208 5.13 -15.60 21.37
CA ARG A 208 5.07 -14.94 22.68
C ARG A 208 5.55 -13.50 22.62
N THR A 209 6.73 -13.23 22.06
CA THR A 209 7.28 -11.87 21.94
C THR A 209 6.39 -10.96 21.11
N MET A 210 5.83 -11.47 20.01
CA MET A 210 4.88 -10.71 19.18
C MET A 210 3.62 -10.35 19.98
N LEU A 211 3.00 -11.31 20.68
CA LEU A 211 1.78 -11.06 21.47
C LEU A 211 2.01 -10.05 22.61
N GLU A 212 3.13 -10.17 23.33
CA GLU A 212 3.52 -9.22 24.40
C GLU A 212 3.72 -7.80 23.86
N MET A 213 4.34 -7.66 22.69
CA MET A 213 4.49 -6.39 22.00
C MET A 213 3.12 -5.81 21.63
N LEU A 214 2.23 -6.61 21.03
CA LEU A 214 0.89 -6.19 20.63
C LEU A 214 0.05 -5.72 21.82
N MET A 215 0.11 -6.41 22.96
CA MET A 215 -0.57 -5.98 24.19
C MET A 215 -0.07 -4.61 24.67
N GLN A 216 1.25 -4.38 24.63
CA GLN A 216 1.83 -3.09 25.01
C GLN A 216 1.44 -1.96 24.06
N VAL A 217 1.40 -2.23 22.75
CA VAL A 217 0.94 -1.26 21.75
C VAL A 217 -0.52 -0.92 22.00
N ARG A 218 -1.40 -1.91 22.11
CA ARG A 218 -2.83 -1.70 22.39
C ARG A 218 -3.05 -0.92 23.67
N LYS A 219 -2.33 -1.23 24.74
CA LYS A 219 -2.45 -0.54 26.03
C LYS A 219 -2.10 0.95 25.94
N GLN A 220 -1.14 1.32 25.08
CA GLN A 220 -0.65 2.69 24.96
C GLN A 220 -1.42 3.50 23.91
N SER A 221 -1.71 2.93 22.73
CA SER A 221 -2.38 3.65 21.63
C SER A 221 -3.89 3.43 21.59
N GLY A 222 -4.38 2.37 22.23
CA GLY A 222 -5.75 1.90 22.07
C GLY A 222 -6.07 1.38 20.65
N ALA A 223 -5.09 1.27 19.76
CA ALA A 223 -5.31 0.87 18.37
C ALA A 223 -5.92 -0.54 18.28
N PRO A 224 -6.95 -0.77 17.44
CA PRO A 224 -7.47 -2.11 17.15
C PRO A 224 -6.40 -3.03 16.57
N ILE A 225 -6.41 -4.30 16.98
CA ILE A 225 -5.49 -5.33 16.49
C ILE A 225 -6.28 -6.35 15.66
N ILE A 226 -5.91 -6.51 14.40
CA ILE A 226 -6.38 -7.57 13.52
C ILE A 226 -5.28 -8.61 13.44
N LEU A 227 -5.45 -9.72 14.17
CA LEU A 227 -4.50 -10.82 14.23
C LEU A 227 -4.98 -11.99 13.38
N LEU A 228 -4.24 -12.31 12.32
CA LEU A 228 -4.46 -13.49 11.50
C LEU A 228 -3.61 -14.65 12.06
N ASP A 229 -4.27 -15.69 12.55
CA ASP A 229 -3.65 -16.97 12.92
C ASP A 229 -3.75 -17.92 11.72
N LEU A 230 -2.70 -17.91 10.89
CA LEU A 230 -2.58 -18.80 9.72
C LEU A 230 -2.00 -20.17 10.08
N GLY A 231 -1.74 -20.41 11.36
CA GLY A 231 -1.24 -21.66 11.91
C GLY A 231 -2.36 -22.62 12.29
N LYS A 232 -2.21 -23.27 13.44
CA LYS A 232 -3.13 -24.31 13.94
C LYS A 232 -4.31 -23.77 14.77
N GLY A 233 -4.43 -22.46 14.94
CA GLY A 233 -5.51 -21.86 15.73
C GLY A 233 -5.24 -21.79 17.24
N ASP A 234 -3.98 -21.89 17.65
CA ASP A 234 -3.60 -21.85 19.07
C ASP A 234 -3.86 -20.48 19.71
N LEU A 235 -3.87 -19.40 18.93
CA LEU A 235 -4.07 -18.04 19.43
C LEU A 235 -5.51 -17.79 19.87
N ALA A 236 -6.47 -18.46 19.24
CA ALA A 236 -7.90 -18.38 19.55
C ALA A 236 -8.26 -18.95 20.94
N ASN A 237 -7.32 -19.62 21.61
CA ASN A 237 -7.54 -20.25 22.92
C ASN A 237 -6.83 -19.49 24.07
N ARG A 238 -6.12 -18.39 23.79
CA ARG A 238 -5.35 -17.61 24.77
C ARG A 238 -6.21 -16.53 25.43
N GLN A 239 -7.02 -16.93 26.42
CA GLN A 239 -8.02 -16.05 27.06
C GLN A 239 -7.43 -14.75 27.62
N GLU A 240 -6.28 -14.82 28.30
CA GLU A 240 -5.60 -13.63 28.84
C GLU A 240 -5.24 -12.63 27.74
N PHE A 241 -4.69 -13.11 26.62
CA PHE A 241 -4.35 -12.28 25.47
C PHE A 241 -5.60 -11.68 24.82
N ILE A 242 -6.63 -12.50 24.57
CA ILE A 242 -7.91 -12.08 23.97
C ILE A 242 -8.51 -10.92 24.77
N GLN A 243 -8.56 -11.04 26.10
CA GLN A 243 -9.06 -10.01 27.00
C GLN A 243 -8.17 -8.77 27.00
N ALA A 244 -6.84 -8.94 27.06
CA ALA A 244 -5.90 -7.84 27.09
C ALA A 244 -5.97 -6.94 25.84
N ILE A 245 -6.25 -7.54 24.67
CA ILE A 245 -6.42 -6.76 23.43
C ILE A 245 -7.87 -6.39 23.09
N GLY A 246 -8.83 -6.87 23.91
CA GLY A 246 -10.26 -6.67 23.70
C GLY A 246 -10.76 -7.24 22.38
N ALA A 247 -10.26 -8.42 21.97
CA ALA A 247 -10.57 -8.99 20.67
C ALA A 247 -11.77 -9.94 20.67
N ARG A 248 -12.51 -9.96 19.56
CA ARG A 248 -13.42 -11.05 19.23
C ARG A 248 -12.68 -12.11 18.41
N VAL A 249 -12.89 -13.37 18.76
CA VAL A 249 -12.31 -14.51 18.03
C VAL A 249 -13.29 -14.92 16.92
N LEU A 250 -12.83 -14.95 15.68
CA LEU A 250 -13.54 -15.50 14.53
C LEU A 250 -12.88 -16.82 14.12
N ARG A 251 -13.66 -17.89 14.09
CA ARG A 251 -13.20 -19.22 13.65
C ARG A 251 -13.77 -19.48 12.25
N VAL A 252 -12.96 -19.30 11.23
CA VAL A 252 -13.38 -19.46 9.83
C VAL A 252 -13.16 -20.94 9.44
N PRO A 253 -14.15 -21.63 8.85
CA PRO A 253 -15.41 -21.09 8.29
C PRO A 253 -16.65 -21.26 9.19
N GLU A 254 -16.53 -21.68 10.45
CA GLU A 254 -17.69 -21.79 11.35
C GLU A 254 -18.42 -20.45 11.53
N GLU A 255 -17.64 -19.37 11.58
CA GLU A 255 -18.09 -18.00 11.65
C GLU A 255 -17.37 -17.18 10.56
N PRO A 256 -18.09 -16.77 9.49
CA PRO A 256 -17.48 -16.05 8.39
C PRO A 256 -17.03 -14.65 8.82
N ILE A 257 -16.01 -14.13 8.14
CA ILE A 257 -15.52 -12.77 8.38
C ILE A 257 -16.63 -11.77 8.02
N PRO A 258 -17.13 -10.94 8.96
CA PRO A 258 -18.28 -10.06 8.71
C PRO A 258 -17.94 -8.81 7.89
N LEU A 259 -16.83 -8.80 7.15
CA LEU A 259 -16.33 -7.63 6.41
C LEU A 259 -16.85 -7.63 4.98
N ASP A 260 -17.36 -6.48 4.52
CA ASP A 260 -17.56 -6.21 3.11
C ASP A 260 -16.20 -6.01 2.41
N MET A 261 -15.70 -7.09 1.81
CA MET A 261 -14.40 -7.12 1.13
C MET A 261 -14.34 -6.21 -0.10
N PHE A 262 -15.50 -5.87 -0.68
CA PHE A 262 -15.62 -5.10 -1.92
C PHE A 262 -16.32 -3.76 -1.70
N TYR A 263 -16.30 -3.26 -0.46
CA TYR A 263 -16.94 -2.00 -0.09
C TYR A 263 -16.55 -0.84 -1.01
N GLY A 264 -17.55 -0.13 -1.53
CA GLY A 264 -17.37 1.01 -2.42
C GLY A 264 -17.03 0.62 -3.87
N SER A 265 -17.11 -0.66 -4.26
CA SER A 265 -16.92 -1.05 -5.67
C SER A 265 -17.95 -0.40 -6.60
N ASP A 266 -19.17 -0.17 -6.11
CA ASP A 266 -20.30 0.38 -6.86
C ASP A 266 -20.28 1.91 -7.01
N GLU A 267 -19.29 2.61 -6.45
CA GLU A 267 -19.20 4.08 -6.52
C GLU A 267 -18.97 4.60 -7.95
N SER A 268 -18.25 3.86 -8.78
CA SER A 268 -17.92 4.21 -10.16
C SER A 268 -17.48 2.98 -10.97
N ASP A 269 -17.48 3.09 -12.29
CA ASP A 269 -16.92 2.05 -13.16
C ASP A 269 -15.42 1.81 -12.91
N LEU A 270 -14.69 2.85 -12.50
CA LEU A 270 -13.26 2.75 -12.17
C LEU A 270 -13.04 1.94 -10.89
N THR A 271 -13.77 2.25 -9.81
CA THR A 271 -13.69 1.51 -8.55
C THR A 271 -14.17 0.07 -8.69
N ALA A 272 -15.18 -0.18 -9.52
CA ALA A 272 -15.62 -1.54 -9.85
C ALA A 272 -14.51 -2.30 -10.59
N SER A 273 -13.90 -1.68 -11.60
CA SER A 273 -12.78 -2.27 -12.34
C SER A 273 -11.58 -2.58 -11.44
N ASP A 274 -11.21 -1.66 -10.55
CA ASP A 274 -10.11 -1.86 -9.61
C ASP A 274 -10.39 -3.00 -8.62
N ALA A 275 -11.62 -3.09 -8.09
CA ALA A 275 -12.04 -4.18 -7.22
C ALA A 275 -12.02 -5.54 -7.93
N ILE A 276 -12.46 -5.61 -9.19
CA ILE A 276 -12.39 -6.83 -10.01
C ILE A 276 -10.94 -7.24 -10.27
N ILE A 277 -10.05 -6.29 -10.56
CA ILE A 277 -8.63 -6.57 -10.78
C ILE A 277 -7.99 -7.10 -9.50
N GLY A 278 -8.27 -6.47 -8.35
CA GLY A 278 -7.80 -6.94 -7.04
C GLY A 278 -8.30 -8.35 -6.74
N PHE A 279 -9.61 -8.59 -6.87
CA PHE A 279 -10.20 -9.92 -6.70
C PHE A 279 -9.57 -10.96 -7.62
N ARG A 280 -9.42 -10.63 -8.92
CA ARG A 280 -8.81 -11.53 -9.91
C ARG A 280 -7.39 -11.91 -9.52
N ASP A 281 -6.59 -10.95 -9.10
CA ASP A 281 -5.19 -11.19 -8.76
C ASP A 281 -5.08 -12.04 -7.47
N SER A 282 -5.96 -11.81 -6.49
CA SER A 282 -6.12 -12.62 -5.28
C SER A 282 -6.61 -14.05 -5.59
N PHE A 283 -7.61 -14.17 -6.46
CA PHE A 283 -8.19 -15.43 -6.92
C PHE A 283 -7.16 -16.27 -7.68
N ALA A 284 -6.44 -15.67 -8.63
CA ALA A 284 -5.44 -16.36 -9.43
C ALA A 284 -4.28 -16.94 -8.59
N LYS A 285 -3.99 -16.36 -7.42
CA LYS A 285 -2.97 -16.88 -6.49
C LYS A 285 -3.39 -18.14 -5.75
N VAL A 286 -4.69 -18.41 -5.62
CA VAL A 286 -5.20 -19.60 -4.93
C VAL A 286 -5.63 -20.71 -5.90
N MET A 287 -5.69 -20.42 -7.20
CA MET A 287 -5.98 -21.44 -8.21
C MET A 287 -4.89 -22.50 -8.26
N GLN A 288 -5.29 -23.78 -8.26
CA GLN A 288 -4.36 -24.92 -8.39
C GLN A 288 -3.71 -24.97 -9.79
N SER A 289 -4.44 -24.54 -10.81
CA SER A 289 -3.94 -24.43 -12.19
C SER A 289 -4.01 -22.98 -12.64
N LYS A 290 -2.92 -22.50 -13.24
CA LYS A 290 -2.81 -21.10 -13.66
C LYS A 290 -3.83 -20.80 -14.75
N ALA A 291 -4.72 -19.84 -14.51
CA ALA A 291 -5.63 -19.37 -15.53
C ALA A 291 -4.89 -18.70 -16.69
N GLY A 292 -5.30 -19.02 -17.92
CA GLY A 292 -4.87 -18.32 -19.12
C GLY A 292 -5.47 -16.91 -19.23
N ALA A 293 -4.86 -16.07 -20.07
CA ALA A 293 -5.29 -14.68 -20.25
C ALA A 293 -6.78 -14.55 -20.63
N VAL A 294 -7.28 -15.45 -21.49
CA VAL A 294 -8.68 -15.47 -21.93
C VAL A 294 -9.64 -15.77 -20.77
N GLN A 295 -9.28 -16.67 -19.86
CA GLN A 295 -10.11 -17.01 -18.70
C GLN A 295 -10.18 -15.85 -17.72
N LEU A 296 -9.05 -15.19 -17.48
CA LEU A 296 -8.97 -14.00 -16.63
C LEU A 296 -9.74 -12.81 -17.21
N GLU A 297 -9.72 -12.63 -18.53
CA GLU A 297 -10.52 -11.62 -19.22
C GLU A 297 -12.02 -11.95 -19.16
N SER A 298 -12.39 -13.22 -19.40
CA SER A 298 -13.78 -13.67 -19.29
C SER A 298 -14.35 -13.45 -17.90
N MET A 299 -13.56 -13.76 -16.86
CA MET A 299 -13.94 -13.50 -15.46
C MET A 299 -14.16 -12.01 -15.20
N ARG A 300 -13.28 -11.14 -15.71
CA ARG A 300 -13.44 -9.68 -15.57
C ARG A 300 -14.74 -9.21 -16.23
N ASP A 301 -15.01 -9.66 -17.43
CA ASP A 301 -16.18 -9.23 -18.21
C ASP A 301 -17.49 -9.74 -17.58
N ALA A 302 -17.47 -10.96 -17.03
CA ALA A 302 -18.58 -11.53 -16.28
C ALA A 302 -18.90 -10.73 -15.01
N LEU A 303 -17.89 -10.33 -14.23
CA LEU A 303 -18.06 -9.69 -12.93
C LEU A 303 -18.32 -8.18 -13.00
N ARG A 304 -18.07 -7.54 -14.15
CA ARG A 304 -18.25 -6.09 -14.32
C ARG A 304 -19.64 -5.59 -13.91
N PRO A 305 -20.76 -6.20 -14.36
CA PRO A 305 -22.09 -5.73 -13.99
C PRO A 305 -22.40 -5.91 -12.51
N LEU A 306 -21.86 -6.97 -11.88
CA LEU A 306 -22.05 -7.25 -10.45
C LEU A 306 -21.39 -6.16 -9.60
N PHE A 307 -20.09 -5.91 -9.81
CA PHE A 307 -19.31 -4.96 -9.01
C PHE A 307 -19.73 -3.50 -9.19
N ALA A 308 -20.27 -3.15 -10.37
CA ALA A 308 -20.72 -1.79 -10.66
C ALA A 308 -22.12 -1.45 -10.09
N ARG A 309 -22.90 -2.44 -9.65
CA ARG A 309 -24.32 -2.23 -9.29
C ARG A 309 -24.70 -2.74 -7.91
N ARG A 310 -23.99 -3.74 -7.39
CA ARG A 310 -24.37 -4.43 -6.17
C ARG A 310 -23.46 -4.03 -5.02
N LYS A 311 -24.09 -3.64 -3.90
CA LYS A 311 -23.44 -3.53 -2.60
C LYS A 311 -23.42 -4.88 -1.89
N HIS A 312 -22.50 -5.05 -0.96
CA HIS A 312 -22.42 -6.24 -0.11
C HIS A 312 -22.29 -7.52 -0.95
N ILE A 313 -21.27 -7.57 -1.80
CA ILE A 313 -21.02 -8.71 -2.69
C ILE A 313 -20.43 -9.86 -1.87
N ALA A 314 -21.14 -10.99 -1.84
CA ALA A 314 -20.66 -12.23 -1.25
C ALA A 314 -19.95 -13.09 -2.31
N LEU A 315 -19.23 -14.14 -1.86
CA LEU A 315 -18.51 -15.02 -2.78
C LEU A 315 -19.48 -15.87 -3.63
N GLU A 316 -20.63 -16.20 -3.07
CA GLU A 316 -21.73 -16.89 -3.72
C GLU A 316 -22.32 -16.07 -4.88
N ASP A 317 -22.35 -14.74 -4.74
CA ASP A 317 -22.81 -13.84 -5.81
C ASP A 317 -21.84 -13.86 -7.00
N ILE A 318 -20.54 -13.88 -6.70
CA ILE A 318 -19.48 -14.04 -7.70
C ILE A 318 -19.60 -15.40 -8.39
N GLN A 319 -19.79 -16.48 -7.62
CA GLN A 319 -19.98 -17.81 -8.17
C GLN A 319 -21.18 -17.88 -9.12
N GLN A 320 -22.34 -17.39 -8.69
CA GLN A 320 -23.55 -17.41 -9.50
C GLN A 320 -23.35 -16.60 -10.78
N THR A 321 -22.80 -15.40 -10.67
CA THR A 321 -22.53 -14.53 -11.83
C THR A 321 -21.58 -15.20 -12.83
N LEU A 322 -20.54 -15.90 -12.37
CA LEU A 322 -19.64 -16.63 -13.25
C LEU A 322 -20.31 -17.83 -13.92
N ARG A 323 -21.15 -18.57 -13.19
CA ARG A 323 -21.91 -19.69 -13.76
C ARG A 323 -22.87 -19.24 -14.85
N ASP A 324 -23.68 -18.23 -14.55
CA ASP A 324 -24.64 -17.66 -15.51
C ASP A 324 -23.93 -17.18 -16.78
N PHE A 325 -22.79 -16.49 -16.64
CA PHE A 325 -22.00 -16.04 -17.79
C PHE A 325 -21.43 -17.18 -18.63
N TYR A 326 -20.98 -18.27 -18.00
CA TYR A 326 -20.46 -19.44 -18.71
C TYR A 326 -21.58 -20.18 -19.44
N ASP A 327 -22.74 -20.34 -18.80
CA ASP A 327 -23.91 -21.00 -19.37
C ASP A 327 -24.48 -20.21 -20.56
N ASP A 328 -24.67 -18.89 -20.40
CA ASP A 328 -25.17 -17.99 -21.45
C ASP A 328 -24.30 -18.01 -22.72
N ARG A 329 -23.00 -18.23 -22.55
CA ARG A 329 -22.02 -18.27 -23.64
C ARG A 329 -21.64 -19.68 -24.10
N ASN A 330 -22.28 -20.73 -23.54
CA ASN A 330 -21.94 -22.14 -23.80
C ASN A 330 -20.43 -22.44 -23.62
N LEU A 331 -19.81 -21.81 -22.61
CA LEU A 331 -18.41 -22.05 -22.28
C LEU A 331 -18.27 -23.35 -21.48
N ARG A 332 -17.19 -24.10 -21.71
CA ARG A 332 -16.90 -25.30 -20.93
C ARG A 332 -16.42 -24.90 -19.54
N THR A 333 -16.83 -25.65 -18.53
CA THR A 333 -16.30 -25.53 -17.17
C THR A 333 -14.79 -25.69 -17.19
N ASP A 334 -14.10 -24.78 -16.52
CA ASP A 334 -12.65 -24.72 -16.51
C ASP A 334 -12.12 -24.53 -15.08
N SER A 335 -10.83 -24.21 -14.96
CA SER A 335 -10.18 -23.96 -13.68
C SER A 335 -10.78 -22.80 -12.89
N VAL A 336 -11.37 -21.79 -13.54
CA VAL A 336 -12.03 -20.67 -12.84
C VAL A 336 -13.30 -21.18 -12.17
N ILE A 337 -14.17 -21.87 -12.91
CA ILE A 337 -15.40 -22.44 -12.37
C ILE A 337 -15.10 -23.49 -11.29
N SER A 338 -14.10 -24.35 -11.50
CA SER A 338 -13.68 -25.31 -10.48
C SER A 338 -13.22 -24.62 -9.20
N THR A 339 -12.34 -23.62 -9.32
CA THR A 339 -11.77 -22.94 -8.14
C THR A 339 -12.84 -22.15 -7.37
N ILE A 340 -13.76 -21.45 -8.04
CA ILE A 340 -14.83 -20.72 -7.34
C ILE A 340 -15.81 -21.67 -6.65
N ASN A 341 -16.03 -22.88 -7.19
CA ASN A 341 -16.83 -23.91 -6.53
C ASN A 341 -16.16 -24.40 -5.24
N ASP A 342 -14.87 -24.74 -5.30
CA ASP A 342 -14.11 -25.18 -4.13
C ASP A 342 -14.10 -24.09 -3.03
N LEU A 343 -13.96 -22.83 -3.44
CA LEU A 343 -13.95 -21.68 -2.55
C LEU A 343 -15.31 -21.40 -1.88
N THR A 344 -16.42 -21.78 -2.50
CA THR A 344 -17.80 -21.55 -2.02
C THR A 344 -18.43 -22.77 -1.35
N GLU A 345 -17.68 -23.88 -1.17
CA GLU A 345 -18.14 -25.01 -0.35
C GLU A 345 -18.46 -24.62 1.10
N ARG A 346 -17.84 -23.55 1.58
CA ARG A 346 -18.05 -22.94 2.90
C ARG A 346 -18.05 -21.43 2.76
N VAL A 347 -18.85 -20.75 3.58
CA VAL A 347 -18.89 -19.27 3.63
C VAL A 347 -17.67 -18.77 4.43
N ILE A 348 -16.75 -18.07 3.77
CA ILE A 348 -15.52 -17.55 4.40
C ILE A 348 -15.61 -16.08 4.80
N PHE A 349 -16.46 -15.30 4.15
CA PHE A 349 -16.81 -13.94 4.52
C PHE A 349 -18.28 -13.65 4.21
N ASN A 350 -18.86 -12.74 4.98
CA ASN A 350 -20.25 -12.31 4.84
C ASN A 350 -20.30 -10.77 4.99
N PRO A 351 -20.64 -10.01 3.93
CA PRO A 351 -20.50 -8.56 3.90
C PRO A 351 -21.55 -7.83 4.75
N THR A 352 -21.41 -7.88 6.07
CA THR A 352 -22.36 -7.32 7.05
C THR A 352 -21.85 -6.08 7.78
N MET A 353 -20.54 -5.79 7.71
CA MET A 353 -19.89 -4.61 8.26
C MET A 353 -19.12 -3.85 7.18
N SER A 354 -19.17 -2.53 7.25
CA SER A 354 -18.26 -1.67 6.49
C SER A 354 -16.81 -1.84 6.99
N PRO A 355 -15.80 -1.51 6.15
CA PRO A 355 -14.41 -1.47 6.58
C PRO A 355 -14.17 -0.58 7.80
N ALA A 356 -14.84 0.58 7.90
CA ALA A 356 -14.69 1.49 9.03
C ALA A 356 -15.08 0.83 10.35
N LYS A 357 -16.22 0.12 10.37
CA LYS A 357 -16.72 -0.62 11.53
C LYS A 357 -15.90 -1.86 11.85
N PHE A 358 -15.45 -2.60 10.83
CA PHE A 358 -14.65 -3.79 11.04
C PHE A 358 -13.26 -3.45 11.58
N PHE A 359 -12.57 -2.48 10.97
CA PHE A 359 -11.20 -2.09 11.36
C PHE A 359 -11.14 -1.18 12.60
N SER A 360 -12.29 -0.78 13.18
CA SER A 360 -12.34 -0.16 14.51
C SER A 360 -12.33 -1.18 15.65
N GLN A 361 -12.48 -2.47 15.35
CA GLN A 361 -12.56 -3.55 16.34
C GLN A 361 -11.30 -4.44 16.31
N SER A 362 -10.97 -5.02 17.46
CA SER A 362 -9.90 -6.02 17.56
C SER A 362 -10.43 -7.40 17.21
N TRP A 363 -9.70 -8.14 16.39
CA TRP A 363 -10.07 -9.47 15.89
C TRP A 363 -8.91 -10.44 16.05
N ILE A 364 -9.21 -11.68 16.43
CA ILE A 364 -8.35 -12.83 16.20
C ILE A 364 -9.06 -13.74 15.20
N ILE A 365 -8.52 -13.85 14.00
CA ILE A 365 -9.13 -14.63 12.92
C ILE A 365 -8.29 -15.88 12.74
N THR A 366 -8.88 -17.04 13.01
CA THR A 366 -8.23 -18.35 12.81
C THR A 366 -8.89 -19.12 11.69
N PHE A 367 -8.06 -19.85 10.94
CA PHE A 367 -8.47 -20.65 9.79
C PHE A 367 -8.18 -22.15 10.00
N ALA A 368 -8.06 -22.60 11.25
CA ALA A 368 -7.63 -23.97 11.57
C ALA A 368 -8.50 -25.06 10.91
N ASN A 369 -9.77 -24.77 10.63
CA ASN A 369 -10.73 -25.68 10.03
C ASN A 369 -11.06 -25.34 8.56
N ALA A 370 -10.42 -24.32 7.98
CA ALA A 370 -10.59 -23.94 6.58
C ALA A 370 -9.57 -24.63 5.69
N HIS A 371 -9.94 -24.89 4.43
CA HIS A 371 -8.97 -25.36 3.43
C HIS A 371 -7.92 -24.29 3.13
N ASP A 372 -6.71 -24.69 2.72
CA ASP A 372 -5.62 -23.74 2.42
C ASP A 372 -6.03 -22.70 1.37
N THR A 373 -6.77 -23.10 0.33
CA THR A 373 -7.30 -22.22 -0.72
C THR A 373 -8.20 -21.11 -0.13
N GLN A 374 -9.12 -21.50 0.76
CA GLN A 374 -10.06 -20.61 1.45
C GLN A 374 -9.34 -19.66 2.40
N LYS A 375 -8.44 -20.20 3.24
CA LYS A 375 -7.60 -19.44 4.16
C LYS A 375 -6.79 -18.36 3.42
N ASN A 376 -6.10 -18.76 2.35
CA ASN A 376 -5.25 -17.85 1.60
C ASN A 376 -6.08 -16.77 0.89
N LEU A 377 -7.22 -17.13 0.29
CA LEU A 377 -8.09 -16.13 -0.35
C LEU A 377 -8.63 -15.13 0.68
N ALA A 378 -9.15 -15.60 1.81
CA ALA A 378 -9.65 -14.73 2.87
C ALA A 378 -8.57 -13.77 3.38
N ALA A 379 -7.34 -14.25 3.57
CA ALA A 379 -6.21 -13.42 3.96
C ALA A 379 -5.88 -12.36 2.89
N TYR A 380 -5.84 -12.73 1.60
CA TYR A 380 -5.57 -11.79 0.51
C TYR A 380 -6.67 -10.72 0.38
N LEU A 381 -7.94 -11.12 0.42
CA LEU A 381 -9.06 -10.17 0.35
C LEU A 381 -9.11 -9.23 1.56
N LEU A 382 -8.78 -9.71 2.77
CA LEU A 382 -8.67 -8.85 3.94
C LEU A 382 -7.55 -7.81 3.79
N LEU A 383 -6.40 -8.21 3.22
CA LEU A 383 -5.31 -7.27 2.91
C LEU A 383 -5.74 -6.23 1.87
N ASP A 384 -6.45 -6.64 0.82
CA ASP A 384 -6.98 -5.75 -0.21
C ASP A 384 -7.99 -4.76 0.35
N ALA A 385 -8.93 -5.23 1.17
CA ALA A 385 -9.92 -4.40 1.84
C ALA A 385 -9.26 -3.38 2.78
N LEU A 386 -8.26 -3.80 3.57
CA LEU A 386 -7.48 -2.88 4.42
C LEU A 386 -6.71 -1.84 3.60
N ASN A 387 -6.06 -2.27 2.51
CA ASN A 387 -5.32 -1.37 1.63
C ASN A 387 -6.23 -0.32 1.00
N THR A 388 -7.37 -0.74 0.46
CA THR A 388 -8.37 0.14 -0.16
C THR A 388 -8.97 1.11 0.84
N PHE A 389 -9.31 0.62 2.03
CA PHE A 389 -9.80 1.45 3.12
C PHE A 389 -8.79 2.54 3.53
N LEU A 390 -7.54 2.15 3.83
CA LEU A 390 -6.53 3.10 4.30
C LEU A 390 -6.12 4.13 3.23
N LYS A 391 -6.15 3.77 1.94
CA LYS A 391 -5.94 4.74 0.84
C LYS A 391 -6.92 5.92 0.90
N ARG A 392 -8.15 5.67 1.34
CA ARG A 392 -9.22 6.67 1.43
C ARG A 392 -9.21 7.44 2.76
N THR A 393 -8.49 6.96 3.77
CA THR A 393 -8.36 7.66 5.06
C THR A 393 -7.39 8.84 4.99
N PRO A 394 -7.59 9.92 5.77
CA PRO A 394 -6.61 11.00 5.90
C PRO A 394 -5.33 10.49 6.59
N GLU A 395 -4.24 11.25 6.49
CA GLU A 395 -3.04 10.94 7.28
C GLU A 395 -3.34 10.88 8.79
N ALA A 396 -2.61 10.03 9.50
CA ALA A 396 -2.68 9.99 10.95
C ALA A 396 -2.02 11.25 11.55
N PRO A 397 -2.64 11.87 12.58
CA PRO A 397 -2.08 13.04 13.24
C PRO A 397 -0.72 12.72 13.85
N GLN A 398 0.06 13.77 14.06
CA GLN A 398 1.34 13.70 14.75
C GLN A 398 1.35 14.65 15.95
N ASP A 399 2.07 14.29 17.00
CA ASP A 399 2.31 15.20 18.12
C ASP A 399 3.41 16.22 17.79
N ALA A 400 3.67 17.15 18.72
CA ALA A 400 4.70 18.17 18.56
C ALA A 400 6.13 17.61 18.40
N GLN A 401 6.35 16.36 18.82
CA GLN A 401 7.62 15.65 18.70
C GLN A 401 7.66 14.75 17.45
N GLY A 402 6.60 14.76 16.64
CA GLY A 402 6.47 14.02 15.39
C GLY A 402 6.07 12.54 15.52
N HIS A 403 5.65 12.08 16.70
CA HIS A 403 5.10 10.74 16.87
C HIS A 403 3.77 10.62 16.14
N ARG A 404 3.65 9.64 15.25
CA ARG A 404 2.41 9.43 14.48
C ARG A 404 1.43 8.55 15.23
N ALA A 405 0.14 8.92 15.26
CA ALA A 405 -0.87 8.09 15.88
C ALA A 405 -0.93 6.70 15.22
N ILE A 406 -0.89 5.66 16.05
CA ILE A 406 -1.15 4.29 15.60
C ILE A 406 -2.65 4.09 15.59
N ARG A 407 -3.23 3.89 14.41
CA ARG A 407 -4.68 3.79 14.23
C ARG A 407 -5.19 2.36 14.07
N ALA A 408 -4.36 1.46 13.56
CA ALA A 408 -4.64 0.03 13.49
C ALA A 408 -3.34 -0.79 13.46
N VAL A 409 -3.44 -2.04 13.90
CA VAL A 409 -2.35 -3.01 13.84
C VAL A 409 -2.82 -4.25 13.09
N LEU A 410 -2.12 -4.60 12.01
CA LEU A 410 -2.26 -5.89 11.35
C LEU A 410 -1.14 -6.82 11.84
N ALA A 411 -1.49 -7.94 12.45
CA ALA A 411 -0.54 -8.95 12.87
C ALA A 411 -0.83 -10.28 12.16
N VAL A 412 0.21 -10.98 11.73
CA VAL A 412 0.08 -12.28 11.05
C VAL A 412 1.05 -13.27 11.68
N ASP A 413 0.51 -14.30 12.33
CA ASP A 413 1.31 -15.44 12.78
C ASP A 413 1.36 -16.52 11.68
N GLU A 414 2.49 -17.22 11.57
CA GLU A 414 2.76 -18.19 10.50
C GLU A 414 2.59 -17.59 9.08
N ALA A 415 3.18 -16.41 8.86
CA ALA A 415 3.05 -15.60 7.65
C ALA A 415 3.72 -16.18 6.38
N ARG A 416 4.29 -17.40 6.42
CA ARG A 416 5.09 -17.97 5.31
C ARG A 416 4.38 -17.93 3.96
N HIS A 417 3.10 -18.31 3.91
CA HIS A 417 2.33 -18.40 2.66
C HIS A 417 2.03 -17.00 2.13
N LEU A 418 1.70 -16.09 3.04
CA LEU A 418 1.43 -14.69 2.71
C LEU A 418 2.66 -14.00 2.14
N LEU A 419 3.84 -14.20 2.74
CA LEU A 419 5.11 -13.67 2.26
C LEU A 419 5.51 -14.26 0.89
N ALA A 420 5.43 -15.59 0.75
CA ALA A 420 5.74 -16.29 -0.50
C ALA A 420 4.84 -15.85 -1.67
N SER A 421 3.59 -15.46 -1.38
CA SER A 421 2.62 -15.05 -2.40
C SER A 421 3.00 -13.78 -3.15
N ARG A 422 3.85 -12.91 -2.60
CA ARG A 422 4.14 -11.56 -3.16
C ARG A 422 2.86 -10.74 -3.38
N HIS A 423 1.95 -10.77 -2.42
CA HIS A 423 0.68 -10.06 -2.53
C HIS A 423 0.89 -8.53 -2.58
N LYS A 424 0.40 -7.85 -3.63
CA LYS A 424 0.62 -6.40 -3.78
C LYS A 424 0.07 -5.60 -2.60
N ALA A 425 -1.10 -5.96 -2.08
CA ALA A 425 -1.69 -5.25 -0.94
C ALA A 425 -0.86 -5.38 0.34
N LEU A 426 -0.14 -6.49 0.57
CA LEU A 426 0.80 -6.56 1.70
C LEU A 426 1.92 -5.52 1.52
N SER A 427 2.45 -5.38 0.31
CA SER A 427 3.48 -4.39 -0.03
C SER A 427 3.00 -2.98 0.19
N ASP A 428 1.81 -2.67 -0.34
CA ASP A 428 1.21 -1.36 -0.19
C ASP A 428 0.92 -1.05 1.29
N ASN A 429 0.43 -2.03 2.06
CA ASN A 429 0.18 -1.87 3.50
C ASN A 429 1.46 -1.51 4.28
N ILE A 430 2.58 -2.14 3.98
CA ILE A 430 3.87 -1.87 4.64
C ILE A 430 4.52 -0.57 4.12
N ARG A 431 4.41 -0.27 2.83
CA ARG A 431 5.13 0.85 2.22
C ARG A 431 4.38 2.17 2.31
N LEU A 432 3.06 2.14 2.10
CA LEU A 432 2.26 3.35 1.87
C LEU A 432 1.46 3.76 3.11
N HIS A 433 1.09 2.80 3.97
CA HIS A 433 0.11 3.06 5.04
C HIS A 433 0.71 3.33 6.41
N ARG A 434 2.03 3.41 6.52
CA ARG A 434 2.71 4.00 7.69
C ARG A 434 2.18 5.41 7.98
N SER A 435 2.01 6.24 6.95
CA SER A 435 1.47 7.60 7.12
C SER A 435 -0.01 7.61 7.54
N LYS A 436 -0.73 6.52 7.30
CA LYS A 436 -2.12 6.33 7.75
C LYS A 436 -2.22 5.77 9.18
N GLY A 437 -1.08 5.53 9.83
CA GLY A 437 -1.03 5.01 11.20
C GLY A 437 -1.17 3.49 11.29
N LEU A 438 -0.89 2.75 10.21
CA LEU A 438 -0.87 1.29 10.22
C LEU A 438 0.45 0.75 10.76
N MET A 439 0.38 -0.14 11.73
CA MET A 439 1.47 -1.03 12.13
C MET A 439 1.25 -2.41 11.52
N VAL A 440 2.31 -3.06 11.04
CA VAL A 440 2.26 -4.43 10.51
C VAL A 440 3.29 -5.28 11.24
N ALA A 441 2.88 -6.40 11.83
CA ALA A 441 3.75 -7.35 12.50
C ALA A 441 3.62 -8.73 11.85
N LEU A 442 4.72 -9.27 11.32
CA LEU A 442 4.73 -10.56 10.64
C LEU A 442 5.62 -11.53 11.42
N ALA A 443 5.10 -12.72 11.74
CA ALA A 443 5.86 -13.81 12.32
C ALA A 443 5.99 -14.97 11.33
N SER A 444 7.23 -15.42 11.08
CA SER A 444 7.50 -16.61 10.26
C SER A 444 8.57 -17.51 10.87
N GLN A 445 8.65 -18.77 10.42
CA GLN A 445 9.61 -19.73 10.95
C GLN A 445 11.01 -19.58 10.34
N SER A 446 11.10 -19.22 9.06
CA SER A 446 12.36 -19.01 8.37
C SER A 446 12.55 -17.54 8.00
N PRO A 447 13.78 -17.00 8.15
CA PRO A 447 14.17 -15.76 7.50
C PRO A 447 14.07 -15.83 5.97
N ASP A 448 14.24 -17.00 5.36
CA ASP A 448 14.13 -17.17 3.90
C ASP A 448 12.72 -16.90 3.39
N ASP A 449 11.70 -17.02 4.23
CA ASP A 449 10.32 -16.67 3.86
C ASP A 449 10.21 -15.18 3.49
N TYR A 450 11.12 -14.33 3.99
CA TYR A 450 11.19 -12.91 3.69
C TYR A 450 11.97 -12.58 2.42
N ASP A 451 12.79 -13.51 1.90
CA ASP A 451 13.50 -13.39 0.61
C ASP A 451 12.54 -13.45 -0.59
N GLY A 452 11.39 -14.11 -0.37
CA GLY A 452 10.28 -14.09 -1.32
C GLY A 452 9.58 -12.73 -1.42
N ALA A 453 9.71 -11.85 -0.42
CA ALA A 453 9.09 -10.53 -0.42
C ALA A 453 9.98 -9.61 -1.28
N GLY A 454 9.44 -8.93 -2.31
CA GLY A 454 10.23 -8.01 -3.15
C GLY A 454 11.10 -7.04 -2.32
N ASP A 455 12.30 -6.70 -2.80
CA ASP A 455 13.35 -6.04 -1.99
C ASP A 455 12.86 -4.84 -1.12
N ASP A 456 11.87 -4.09 -1.60
CA ASP A 456 11.22 -2.97 -0.91
C ASP A 456 10.60 -3.29 0.48
N TYR A 457 10.14 -4.52 0.75
CA TYR A 457 9.43 -4.85 2.00
C TYR A 457 10.33 -4.70 3.23
N LEU A 458 11.57 -5.15 3.10
CA LEU A 458 12.50 -5.32 4.21
C LEU A 458 13.11 -3.99 4.62
N GLU A 459 13.29 -3.08 3.66
CA GLU A 459 13.71 -1.69 3.92
C GLU A 459 12.69 -0.93 4.77
N ASN A 460 11.43 -1.34 4.71
CA ASN A 460 10.34 -0.76 5.49
C ASN A 460 10.10 -1.48 6.82
N ILE A 461 10.90 -2.48 7.21
CA ILE A 461 10.84 -3.06 8.56
C ILE A 461 11.66 -2.19 9.52
N GLY A 462 11.01 -1.62 10.53
CA GLY A 462 11.69 -0.82 11.55
C GLY A 462 12.27 -1.64 12.69
N LEU A 463 11.67 -2.79 12.99
CA LEU A 463 12.16 -3.71 14.02
C LEU A 463 12.26 -5.14 13.51
N PRO A 464 13.48 -5.60 13.18
CA PRO A 464 13.73 -7.02 12.94
C PRO A 464 14.05 -7.76 14.25
N ILE A 465 13.40 -8.89 14.46
CA ILE A 465 13.59 -9.79 15.61
C ILE A 465 13.89 -11.17 15.07
N CYS A 466 15.12 -11.67 15.26
CA CYS A 466 15.50 -13.02 14.85
C CYS A 466 15.90 -13.85 16.07
N PHE A 467 15.08 -14.85 16.37
CA PHE A 467 15.42 -15.92 17.31
C PHE A 467 16.31 -16.97 16.64
N LYS A 468 16.74 -17.97 17.43
CA LYS A 468 17.49 -19.12 16.93
C LYS A 468 16.86 -19.68 15.65
N THR A 469 17.68 -19.82 14.62
CA THR A 469 17.35 -20.48 13.35
C THR A 469 18.61 -21.09 12.74
N ASN A 470 18.44 -22.19 12.02
CA ASN A 470 19.50 -22.86 11.28
C ASN A 470 19.61 -22.36 9.82
N ALA A 471 18.76 -21.42 9.41
CA ALA A 471 18.83 -20.80 8.10
C ALA A 471 20.20 -20.11 7.93
N ALA A 472 20.82 -20.29 6.77
CA ALA A 472 22.04 -19.57 6.43
C ALA A 472 21.72 -18.06 6.36
N SER A 473 22.69 -17.20 6.73
CA SER A 473 22.53 -15.75 6.63
C SER A 473 22.48 -15.34 5.15
N ASN A 474 21.29 -15.41 4.57
CA ASN A 474 21.00 -14.93 3.22
C ASN A 474 21.18 -13.39 3.13
N GLN A 475 21.14 -12.85 1.92
CA GLN A 475 21.35 -11.41 1.68
C GLN A 475 20.32 -10.56 2.44
N VAL A 476 19.09 -11.05 2.56
CA VAL A 476 17.99 -10.40 3.30
C VAL A 476 18.31 -10.18 4.77
N LEU A 477 18.80 -11.22 5.46
CA LEU A 477 19.23 -11.10 6.84
C LEU A 477 20.40 -10.13 7.00
N GLN A 478 21.33 -10.12 6.05
CA GLN A 478 22.48 -9.21 6.09
C GLN A 478 22.05 -7.75 5.91
N ASN A 479 21.11 -7.49 4.99
CA ASN A 479 20.55 -6.16 4.77
C ASN A 479 19.75 -5.70 5.99
N MET A 480 18.89 -6.58 6.50
CA MET A 480 18.02 -6.29 7.65
C MET A 480 18.85 -5.99 8.89
N PHE A 481 19.83 -6.82 9.24
CA PHE A 481 20.70 -6.67 10.42
C PHE A 481 21.96 -5.82 10.18
N ARG A 482 22.11 -5.24 8.98
CA ARG A 482 23.25 -4.38 8.59
C ARG A 482 24.61 -5.03 8.80
N GLY A 483 24.72 -6.33 8.54
CA GLY A 483 25.97 -7.07 8.70
C GLY A 483 25.80 -8.60 8.62
N LYS A 484 26.94 -9.31 8.58
CA LYS A 484 26.96 -10.77 8.65
C LYS A 484 26.76 -11.22 10.09
N VAL A 485 25.64 -11.86 10.33
CA VAL A 485 25.21 -12.27 11.66
C VAL A 485 24.89 -13.76 11.67
N SER A 486 25.28 -14.45 12.74
CA SER A 486 24.90 -15.85 12.97
C SER A 486 23.81 -15.95 14.03
N PHE A 487 22.71 -16.61 13.68
CA PHE A 487 21.56 -16.83 14.56
C PHE A 487 21.52 -18.25 15.15
N ALA A 488 22.31 -19.18 14.60
CA ALA A 488 22.29 -20.60 14.98
C ALA A 488 22.74 -20.86 16.42
N SER A 489 23.57 -19.98 16.98
CA SER A 489 24.11 -20.08 18.33
C SER A 489 23.27 -19.36 19.40
N LEU A 490 22.15 -18.73 19.03
CA LEU A 490 21.29 -18.05 19.99
C LEU A 490 20.63 -19.04 20.96
N PRO A 491 20.66 -18.80 22.29
CA PRO A 491 19.89 -19.58 23.24
C PRO A 491 18.38 -19.43 23.02
N THR A 492 17.59 -20.41 23.47
CA THR A 492 16.12 -20.29 23.51
C THR A 492 15.71 -19.08 24.34
N GLY A 493 14.73 -18.31 23.84
CA GLY A 493 14.28 -17.09 24.51
C GLY A 493 15.24 -15.90 24.39
N VAL A 494 16.33 -16.03 23.62
CA VAL A 494 17.18 -14.90 23.23
C VAL A 494 16.99 -14.64 21.74
N PHE A 495 16.74 -13.39 21.38
CA PHE A 495 16.70 -12.95 20.00
C PHE A 495 17.78 -11.91 19.72
N MET A 496 18.07 -11.73 18.44
CA MET A 496 18.86 -10.63 17.97
C MET A 496 17.96 -9.57 17.32
N THR A 497 18.30 -8.31 17.54
CA THR A 497 17.65 -7.14 16.94
C THR A 497 18.67 -6.03 16.70
N ILE A 498 18.23 -4.84 16.30
CA ILE A 498 19.10 -3.69 16.02
C ILE A 498 18.85 -2.57 17.02
N LYS A 499 19.94 -2.02 17.54
CA LYS A 499 19.96 -0.79 18.33
C LYS A 499 21.11 0.07 17.81
N ASP A 500 20.85 1.35 17.55
CA ASP A 500 21.87 2.30 17.07
C ASP A 500 22.65 1.77 15.85
N SER A 501 21.93 1.16 14.90
CA SER A 501 22.49 0.52 13.68
C SER A 501 23.41 -0.67 13.92
N ARG A 502 23.41 -1.27 15.12
CA ARG A 502 24.22 -2.44 15.47
C ARG A 502 23.35 -3.60 15.92
N PRO A 503 23.69 -4.85 15.51
CA PRO A 503 23.06 -6.03 16.06
C PRO A 503 23.34 -6.17 17.55
N ILE A 504 22.29 -6.41 18.34
CA ILE A 504 22.38 -6.67 19.78
C ILE A 504 21.57 -7.91 20.15
N LYS A 505 21.97 -8.60 21.22
CA LYS A 505 21.23 -9.74 21.75
C LYS A 505 20.32 -9.27 22.88
N VAL A 506 19.07 -9.71 22.84
CA VAL A 506 18.06 -9.40 23.86
C VAL A 506 17.47 -10.71 24.37
N LYS A 507 17.53 -10.90 25.68
CA LYS A 507 16.80 -11.93 26.38
C LYS A 507 15.33 -11.51 26.43
N ALA A 508 14.48 -12.19 25.65
CA ALA A 508 13.04 -12.00 25.67
C ALA A 508 12.51 -12.21 27.09
N PHE A 509 11.33 -11.65 27.37
CA PHE A 509 10.68 -11.76 28.66
C PHE A 509 10.74 -13.19 29.23
N GLN A 510 11.36 -13.34 30.40
CA GLN A 510 11.11 -14.51 31.24
C GLN A 510 9.76 -14.25 31.90
N GLY A 511 8.76 -15.08 31.61
CA GLY A 511 7.52 -15.06 32.37
C GLY A 511 7.82 -15.34 33.83
N GLY A 512 7.21 -14.55 34.71
CA GLY A 512 6.75 -15.08 35.99
C GLY A 512 5.64 -16.10 35.78
#